data_AF-D6KCH9-F1
#
_entry.id   AF-D6KCH9-F1
#
_cell.length_a   1.000
_cell.length_b   1.000
_cell.length_c   1.000
_cell.angle_alpha   90.00
_cell.angle_beta   90.00
_cell.angle_gamma   90.00
#
_symmetry.space_group_name_H-M   'P 1'
#
loop_
_entity.id
_entity.type
_entity.pdbx_description
1 polymer ?
#
loop_
_entity_poly.entity_id
_entity_poly.type
_entity_poly.pdbx_seq_one_letter_code
_entity_poly.pdbx_strand_id
1 'polypeptide(L)'
;MNKPLLATLATLVITGAGMAPAAAAAQNGGAAAAPAKKAAPAVKAVDFAGTVSLSNCSGSVIRFPASADSDPALVLSNGHCLETGFPDPGEVITGQSSSRTFGLLNSAGTKVATLRANQVVYSTMTDTDVTIYRLTSTYAQIKNSYGISALTVSDTHPVAGTAIKVVSGYWKKIYSCNIDGFVYRLKEGGWTWKDSVRYTSACNTIGGTSGSPVVDTATGKVVAVNNTGNEDGQRCTENNPCEVDASGNVTVRQGINYAEETYQIPACFTTGNKLNLNASGCVLPKP
;
A
#
# COMPACT_ATOMS: atom_id res chain seq x y z
N MET A 1 9.49 -64.55 1.17
CA MET A 1 10.88 -65.03 1.04
C MET A 1 11.79 -63.93 1.56
N ASN A 2 12.15 -63.97 2.85
CA ASN A 2 13.29 -64.68 3.46
C ASN A 2 14.58 -63.84 3.44
N LYS A 3 14.86 -63.26 4.63
CA LYS A 3 16.13 -62.79 5.25
C LYS A 3 17.30 -63.82 5.04
N PRO A 4 18.61 -63.57 5.35
CA PRO A 4 19.04 -62.87 6.60
C PRO A 4 20.49 -62.29 6.80
N LEU A 5 20.68 -61.64 7.98
CA LEU A 5 21.84 -61.63 8.96
C LEU A 5 23.20 -60.95 8.54
N LEU A 6 24.07 -60.33 9.37
CA LEU A 6 24.44 -60.20 10.81
C LEU A 6 25.23 -58.86 11.00
N ALA A 7 25.01 -58.00 12.02
CA ALA A 7 25.49 -57.96 13.44
C ALA A 7 26.97 -57.54 13.68
N THR A 8 27.21 -56.52 14.54
CA THR A 8 27.93 -56.63 15.84
C THR A 8 27.98 -55.30 16.63
N LEU A 9 27.81 -55.43 17.96
CA LEU A 9 27.86 -54.45 19.06
C LEU A 9 29.29 -54.02 19.45
N ALA A 10 29.42 -52.86 20.11
CA ALA A 10 30.31 -52.71 21.27
C ALA A 10 29.82 -51.59 22.22
N THR A 11 29.46 -51.99 23.44
CA THR A 11 29.17 -51.16 24.62
C THR A 11 30.44 -50.96 25.45
N LEU A 12 30.64 -49.77 26.01
CA LEU A 12 31.61 -49.56 27.10
C LEU A 12 30.93 -48.79 28.24
N VAL A 13 30.89 -49.42 29.41
CA VAL A 13 30.40 -48.91 30.69
C VAL A 13 31.60 -48.52 31.54
N ILE A 14 31.57 -47.33 32.15
CA ILE A 14 32.49 -46.94 33.24
C ILE A 14 31.65 -46.40 34.40
N THR A 15 31.61 -47.18 35.48
CA THR A 15 31.35 -46.77 36.87
C THR A 15 32.64 -46.11 37.41
N GLY A 16 32.71 -45.15 38.33
CA GLY A 16 31.82 -44.40 39.22
C GLY A 16 32.74 -43.79 40.31
N ALA A 17 32.38 -42.63 40.89
CA ALA A 17 32.79 -42.18 42.24
C ALA A 17 32.19 -40.79 42.51
N GLY A 18 31.49 -40.65 43.64
CA GLY A 18 30.81 -39.42 44.04
C GLY A 18 31.72 -38.38 44.71
N MET A 19 31.23 -37.15 44.76
CA MET A 19 31.50 -36.16 45.82
C MET A 19 30.32 -35.18 45.88
N ALA A 20 30.05 -34.73 47.11
CA ALA A 20 28.87 -34.05 47.63
C ALA A 20 28.58 -32.64 47.03
N PRO A 21 27.41 -32.03 47.29
CA PRO A 21 26.97 -30.79 46.65
C PRO A 21 27.61 -29.56 47.30
N ALA A 22 28.27 -28.72 46.50
CA ALA A 22 28.63 -27.37 46.90
C ALA A 22 27.42 -26.45 46.65
N ALA A 23 26.68 -26.15 47.72
CA ALA A 23 25.75 -25.03 47.75
C ALA A 23 26.55 -23.73 47.65
N ALA A 24 26.52 -23.08 46.49
CA ALA A 24 27.02 -21.72 46.33
C ALA A 24 25.89 -20.73 46.65
N ALA A 25 26.18 -19.87 47.62
CA ALA A 25 25.30 -18.90 48.23
C ALA A 25 24.66 -17.93 47.22
N ALA A 26 23.40 -17.58 47.49
CA ALA A 26 22.74 -16.43 46.89
C ALA A 26 23.54 -15.15 47.17
N GLN A 27 24.13 -14.58 46.13
CA GLN A 27 24.55 -13.18 46.16
C GLN A 27 23.40 -12.34 45.60
N ASN A 28 22.75 -11.60 46.51
CA ASN A 28 21.93 -10.43 46.19
C ASN A 28 22.85 -9.34 45.62
N GLY A 29 23.27 -9.50 44.37
CA GLY A 29 23.86 -8.44 43.57
C GLY A 29 22.73 -7.77 42.79
N GLY A 30 22.30 -6.60 43.24
CA GLY A 30 21.38 -5.74 42.51
C GLY A 30 21.99 -5.28 41.19
N ALA A 31 21.90 -6.10 40.15
CA ALA A 31 22.10 -5.68 38.79
C ALA A 31 20.84 -4.89 38.38
N ALA A 32 21.00 -3.57 38.26
CA ALA A 32 19.98 -2.72 37.67
C ALA A 32 19.56 -3.32 36.32
N ALA A 33 18.31 -3.78 36.25
CA ALA A 33 17.74 -4.32 35.03
C ALA A 33 17.84 -3.25 33.93
N ALA A 34 18.65 -3.52 32.91
CA ALA A 34 18.66 -2.69 31.71
C ALA A 34 17.22 -2.60 31.17
N PRO A 35 16.74 -1.41 30.77
CA PRO A 35 15.38 -1.26 30.28
C PRO A 35 15.20 -2.20 29.08
N ALA A 36 14.21 -3.10 29.19
CA ALA A 36 13.84 -3.99 28.12
C ALA A 36 13.55 -3.14 26.87
N LYS A 37 14.37 -3.32 25.81
CA LYS A 37 14.09 -2.72 24.50
C LYS A 37 12.68 -3.17 24.11
N LYS A 38 11.77 -2.21 24.00
CA LYS A 38 10.41 -2.42 23.50
C LYS A 38 10.53 -3.23 22.21
N ALA A 39 9.97 -4.44 22.20
CA ALA A 39 9.96 -5.27 21.01
C ALA A 39 9.38 -4.43 19.86
N ALA A 40 10.12 -4.35 18.75
CA ALA A 40 9.61 -3.71 17.55
C ALA A 40 8.27 -4.39 17.20
N PRO A 41 7.25 -3.63 16.76
CA PRO A 41 5.99 -4.22 16.33
C PRO A 41 6.27 -5.36 15.36
N ALA A 42 5.64 -6.51 15.56
CA ALA A 42 5.72 -7.60 14.60
C ALA A 42 5.25 -7.06 13.25
N VAL A 43 6.14 -7.13 12.25
CA VAL A 43 5.85 -6.73 10.87
C VAL A 43 4.61 -7.49 10.42
N LYS A 44 3.47 -6.80 10.29
CA LYS A 44 2.25 -7.43 9.82
C LYS A 44 2.47 -7.80 8.36
N ALA A 45 2.35 -9.07 8.03
CA ALA A 45 2.45 -9.51 6.64
C ALA A 45 1.41 -8.75 5.80
N VAL A 46 1.86 -8.08 4.74
CA VAL A 46 0.97 -7.41 3.79
C VAL A 46 0.31 -8.49 2.93
N ASP A 47 -1.02 -8.48 2.89
CA ASP A 47 -1.87 -9.39 2.13
C ASP A 47 -2.88 -8.60 1.25
N PHE A 48 -3.87 -9.29 0.67
CA PHE A 48 -4.88 -8.65 -0.19
C PHE A 48 -6.09 -8.06 0.57
N ALA A 49 -6.18 -8.22 1.89
CA ALA A 49 -7.36 -7.82 2.63
C ALA A 49 -7.54 -6.30 2.57
N GLY A 50 -8.72 -5.86 2.11
CA GLY A 50 -9.03 -4.43 1.93
C GLY A 50 -8.63 -3.89 0.55
N THR A 51 -7.92 -4.65 -0.28
CA THR A 51 -7.76 -4.35 -1.71
C THR A 51 -9.06 -4.64 -2.45
N VAL A 52 -9.32 -3.88 -3.52
CA VAL A 52 -10.44 -4.13 -4.43
C VAL A 52 -9.96 -4.37 -5.86
N SER A 53 -10.69 -5.23 -6.57
CA SER A 53 -10.52 -5.43 -8.02
C SER A 53 -11.57 -4.66 -8.80
N LEU A 54 -11.14 -3.98 -9.87
CA LEU A 54 -11.99 -3.36 -10.87
C LEU A 54 -11.80 -4.10 -12.20
N SER A 55 -12.61 -3.80 -13.22
CA SER A 55 -12.27 -4.22 -14.59
C SER A 55 -11.11 -3.34 -15.03
N ASN A 56 -9.95 -3.93 -15.38
CA ASN A 56 -8.71 -3.27 -15.85
C ASN A 56 -7.95 -2.33 -14.88
N CYS A 57 -8.39 -2.19 -13.64
CA CYS A 57 -7.69 -1.46 -12.59
C CYS A 57 -7.79 -2.16 -11.24
N SER A 58 -7.00 -1.71 -10.29
CA SER A 58 -6.98 -2.09 -8.88
C SER A 58 -7.37 -0.91 -8.00
N GLY A 59 -7.62 -1.17 -6.72
CA GLY A 59 -8.01 -0.15 -5.76
C GLY A 59 -7.86 -0.64 -4.33
N SER A 60 -8.24 0.18 -3.36
CA SER A 60 -8.35 -0.26 -1.97
C SER A 60 -9.45 0.46 -1.22
N VAL A 61 -10.09 -0.25 -0.29
CA VAL A 61 -10.91 0.38 0.75
C VAL A 61 -9.97 1.06 1.72
N ILE A 62 -10.00 2.39 1.72
CA ILE A 62 -9.11 3.22 2.54
C ILE A 62 -9.87 3.91 3.66
N ARG A 63 -9.15 4.26 4.73
CA ARG A 63 -9.59 5.19 5.78
C ARG A 63 -8.47 6.20 6.08
N PHE A 64 -8.86 7.38 6.54
CA PHE A 64 -7.92 8.38 7.05
C PHE A 64 -7.71 8.17 8.56
N PRO A 65 -6.62 8.72 9.14
CA PRO A 65 -6.31 8.55 10.56
C PRO A 65 -7.46 8.93 11.50
N ALA A 66 -8.25 9.95 11.13
CA ALA A 66 -9.38 10.45 11.92
C ALA A 66 -10.74 9.84 11.54
N SER A 67 -10.82 8.93 10.57
CA SER A 67 -12.09 8.31 10.18
C SER A 67 -12.67 7.48 11.33
N ALA A 68 -13.98 7.59 11.58
CA ALA A 68 -14.71 6.74 12.52
C ALA A 68 -15.26 5.49 11.83
N ASP A 69 -15.48 4.40 12.57
CA ASP A 69 -16.01 3.16 11.99
C ASP A 69 -17.45 3.30 11.44
N SER A 70 -18.20 4.29 11.93
CA SER A 70 -19.53 4.65 11.44
C SER A 70 -19.51 5.47 10.14
N ASP A 71 -18.35 5.98 9.72
CA ASP A 71 -18.26 6.81 8.53
C ASP A 71 -18.49 5.97 7.26
N PRO A 72 -19.05 6.57 6.20
CA PRO A 72 -19.08 5.94 4.87
C PRO A 72 -17.67 5.53 4.45
N ALA A 73 -17.50 4.28 4.04
CA ALA A 73 -16.21 3.80 3.60
C ALA A 73 -15.81 4.44 2.28
N LEU A 74 -14.50 4.61 2.09
CA LEU A 74 -13.92 5.19 0.87
C LEU A 74 -13.17 4.12 0.09
N VAL A 75 -13.15 4.24 -1.24
CA VAL A 75 -12.26 3.48 -2.13
C VAL A 75 -11.34 4.43 -2.86
N LEU A 76 -10.04 4.14 -2.85
CA LEU A 76 -9.01 4.83 -3.63
C LEU A 76 -8.64 4.01 -4.87
N SER A 77 -8.48 4.68 -6.01
CA SER A 77 -7.87 4.20 -7.25
C SER A 77 -7.18 5.39 -7.95
N ASN A 78 -6.69 5.22 -9.18
CA ASN A 78 -6.18 6.36 -9.97
C ASN A 78 -7.32 7.16 -10.62
N GLY A 79 -7.04 8.42 -10.91
CA GLY A 79 -7.83 9.32 -11.75
C GLY A 79 -8.03 8.76 -13.15
N HIS A 80 -6.98 8.21 -13.76
CA HIS A 80 -7.11 7.54 -15.06
C HIS A 80 -7.95 6.25 -15.00
N CYS A 81 -8.21 5.70 -13.81
CA CYS A 81 -9.12 4.57 -13.65
C CYS A 81 -10.60 4.99 -13.59
N LEU A 82 -10.94 6.28 -13.59
CA LEU A 82 -12.30 6.80 -13.47
C LEU A 82 -13.25 6.25 -14.55
N GLU A 83 -14.49 5.92 -14.17
CA GLU A 83 -15.44 5.19 -15.03
C GLU A 83 -16.03 6.05 -16.14
N THR A 84 -15.88 7.36 -16.05
CA THR A 84 -16.34 8.33 -17.04
C THR A 84 -15.24 8.78 -18.01
N GLY A 85 -14.05 8.18 -17.94
CA GLY A 85 -12.89 8.57 -18.75
C GLY A 85 -11.84 9.34 -17.93
N PHE A 86 -10.72 9.64 -18.59
CA PHE A 86 -9.60 10.33 -17.96
C PHE A 86 -9.97 11.79 -17.71
N PRO A 87 -9.80 12.32 -16.47
CA PRO A 87 -9.86 13.75 -16.23
C PRO A 87 -8.85 14.51 -17.11
N ASP A 88 -9.30 15.60 -17.73
CA ASP A 88 -8.44 16.46 -18.54
C ASP A 88 -7.32 17.10 -17.69
N PRO A 89 -6.19 17.50 -18.28
CA PRO A 89 -5.19 18.29 -17.58
C PRO A 89 -5.81 19.58 -17.00
N GLY A 90 -5.67 19.78 -15.70
CA GLY A 90 -6.30 20.88 -14.94
C GLY A 90 -7.69 20.56 -14.39
N GLU A 91 -8.29 19.43 -14.75
CA GLU A 91 -9.65 19.07 -14.32
C GLU A 91 -9.66 18.45 -12.92
N VAL A 92 -10.62 18.89 -12.11
CA VAL A 92 -10.93 18.34 -10.79
C VAL A 92 -12.42 18.07 -10.69
N ILE A 93 -12.78 16.81 -10.55
CA ILE A 93 -14.17 16.37 -10.41
C ILE A 93 -14.47 16.16 -8.93
N THR A 94 -15.54 16.79 -8.44
CA THR A 94 -16.03 16.58 -7.07
C THR A 94 -17.53 16.36 -7.05
N GLY A 95 -17.98 15.53 -6.12
CA GLY A 95 -19.40 15.36 -5.84
C GLY A 95 -20.23 14.64 -6.90
N GLN A 96 -19.61 14.10 -7.95
CA GLN A 96 -20.29 13.42 -9.04
C GLN A 96 -20.95 12.11 -8.57
N SER A 97 -22.22 11.90 -8.90
CA SER A 97 -22.91 10.63 -8.61
C SER A 97 -22.22 9.45 -9.28
N SER A 98 -22.11 8.33 -8.59
CA SER A 98 -21.52 7.10 -9.14
C SER A 98 -22.36 5.88 -8.78
N SER A 99 -22.35 4.89 -9.65
CA SER A 99 -22.89 3.55 -9.41
C SER A 99 -21.80 2.47 -9.49
N ARG A 100 -20.53 2.88 -9.53
CA ARG A 100 -19.39 1.98 -9.73
C ARG A 100 -19.34 0.90 -8.65
N THR A 101 -18.92 -0.29 -9.06
CA THR A 101 -18.77 -1.43 -8.16
C THR A 101 -17.33 -1.89 -8.06
N PHE A 102 -17.01 -2.53 -6.94
CA PHE A 102 -15.66 -2.97 -6.60
C PHE A 102 -15.70 -4.38 -6.02
N GLY A 103 -14.87 -5.30 -6.51
CA GLY A 103 -14.74 -6.63 -5.92
C GLY A 103 -13.85 -6.57 -4.68
N LEU A 104 -14.42 -6.70 -3.49
CA LEU A 104 -13.66 -6.72 -2.22
C LEU A 104 -12.94 -8.05 -2.04
N LEU A 105 -11.65 -7.98 -1.70
CA LEU A 105 -10.79 -9.16 -1.54
C LEU A 105 -10.51 -9.47 -0.07
N ASN A 106 -10.48 -10.76 0.26
CA ASN A 106 -9.91 -11.25 1.51
C ASN A 106 -8.38 -11.35 1.43
N SER A 107 -7.72 -11.77 2.51
CA SER A 107 -6.25 -11.89 2.59
C SER A 107 -5.63 -12.80 1.51
N ALA A 108 -6.36 -13.82 1.05
CA ALA A 108 -5.93 -14.73 0.00
C ALA A 108 -6.18 -14.21 -1.43
N GLY A 109 -6.73 -13.00 -1.59
CA GLY A 109 -7.08 -12.43 -2.90
C GLY A 109 -8.39 -12.95 -3.47
N THR A 110 -9.14 -13.78 -2.74
CA THR A 110 -10.47 -14.23 -3.16
C THR A 110 -11.46 -13.09 -3.04
N LYS A 111 -12.29 -12.89 -4.08
CA LYS A 111 -13.40 -11.94 -4.03
C LYS A 111 -14.48 -12.47 -3.09
N VAL A 112 -14.78 -11.73 -2.03
CA VAL A 112 -15.78 -12.09 -1.01
C VAL A 112 -17.04 -11.25 -1.07
N ALA A 113 -16.98 -10.07 -1.70
CA ALA A 113 -18.13 -9.18 -1.85
C ALA A 113 -18.00 -8.29 -3.09
N THR A 114 -19.12 -7.67 -3.46
CA THR A 114 -19.15 -6.54 -4.39
C THR A 114 -19.61 -5.31 -3.61
N LEU A 115 -18.72 -4.32 -3.46
CA LEU A 115 -19.04 -3.03 -2.88
C LEU A 115 -19.56 -2.08 -3.96
N ARG A 116 -20.33 -1.06 -3.57
CA ARG A 116 -20.91 -0.09 -4.49
C ARG A 116 -20.66 1.34 -4.01
N ALA A 117 -20.20 2.20 -4.92
CA ALA A 117 -20.13 3.64 -4.71
C ALA A 117 -21.49 4.29 -4.89
N ASN A 118 -21.72 5.41 -4.20
CA ASN A 118 -22.77 6.36 -4.54
C ASN A 118 -22.24 7.69 -5.07
N GLN A 119 -20.94 7.98 -4.91
CA GLN A 119 -20.35 9.25 -5.32
C GLN A 119 -18.85 9.11 -5.60
N VAL A 120 -18.37 9.76 -6.65
CA VAL A 120 -16.97 10.19 -6.81
C VAL A 120 -16.80 11.44 -5.96
N VAL A 121 -16.11 11.30 -4.83
CA VAL A 121 -15.89 12.41 -3.89
C VAL A 121 -14.86 13.38 -4.46
N TYR A 122 -13.79 12.84 -5.04
CA TYR A 122 -12.69 13.60 -5.62
C TYR A 122 -12.06 12.79 -6.76
N SER A 123 -11.77 13.40 -7.90
CA SER A 123 -10.99 12.79 -8.98
C SER A 123 -10.16 13.83 -9.71
N THR A 124 -8.89 13.54 -9.98
CA THR A 124 -8.04 14.38 -10.82
C THR A 124 -6.85 13.58 -11.37
N MET A 125 -6.33 14.03 -12.50
CA MET A 125 -5.00 13.67 -13.03
C MET A 125 -4.04 14.88 -13.06
N THR A 126 -4.41 15.96 -12.36
CA THR A 126 -3.60 17.18 -12.21
C THR A 126 -2.76 17.09 -10.96
N ASP A 127 -1.45 17.31 -11.04
CA ASP A 127 -0.47 17.24 -9.93
C ASP A 127 -0.34 15.86 -9.25
N THR A 128 -1.35 15.00 -9.36
CA THR A 128 -1.44 13.63 -8.87
C THR A 128 -2.42 12.87 -9.78
N ASP A 129 -2.63 11.58 -9.53
CA ASP A 129 -3.51 10.73 -10.30
C ASP A 129 -4.36 9.88 -9.36
N VAL A 130 -5.49 10.42 -8.93
CA VAL A 130 -6.34 9.78 -7.91
C VAL A 130 -7.83 9.92 -8.22
N THR A 131 -8.58 8.87 -7.87
CA THR A 131 -10.03 8.93 -7.67
C THR A 131 -10.38 8.35 -6.31
N ILE A 132 -11.21 9.07 -5.55
CA ILE A 132 -11.76 8.65 -4.28
C ILE A 132 -13.27 8.53 -4.41
N TYR A 133 -13.76 7.32 -4.19
CA TYR A 133 -15.19 6.99 -4.17
C TYR A 133 -15.71 6.90 -2.75
N ARG A 134 -16.93 7.38 -2.52
CA ARG A 134 -17.69 7.05 -1.30
C ARG A 134 -18.60 5.86 -1.57
N LEU A 135 -18.50 4.87 -0.69
CA LEU A 135 -19.34 3.68 -0.70
C LEU A 135 -20.70 3.93 -0.03
N THR A 136 -21.68 3.11 -0.39
CA THR A 136 -22.97 3.05 0.31
C THR A 136 -22.88 2.38 1.69
N SER A 137 -21.77 1.69 1.98
CA SER A 137 -21.53 0.98 3.24
C SER A 137 -20.52 1.71 4.11
N THR A 138 -20.66 1.58 5.43
CA THR A 138 -19.69 2.10 6.41
C THR A 138 -18.55 1.12 6.64
N TYR A 139 -17.46 1.57 7.28
CA TYR A 139 -16.37 0.68 7.67
C TYR A 139 -16.83 -0.44 8.62
N ALA A 140 -17.67 -0.12 9.61
CA ALA A 140 -18.24 -1.08 10.53
C ALA A 140 -19.05 -2.16 9.79
N GLN A 141 -19.86 -1.77 8.80
CA GLN A 141 -20.65 -2.72 8.02
C GLN A 141 -19.77 -3.67 7.19
N ILE A 142 -18.70 -3.17 6.57
CA ILE A 142 -17.74 -3.99 5.82
C ILE A 142 -17.03 -4.97 6.77
N LYS A 143 -16.54 -4.46 7.91
CA LYS A 143 -15.84 -5.28 8.90
C LYS A 143 -16.74 -6.36 9.51
N ASN A 144 -17.97 -6.02 9.88
CA ASN A 144 -18.90 -6.97 10.49
C ASN A 144 -19.37 -8.04 9.49
N SER A 145 -19.56 -7.68 8.22
CA SER A 145 -20.03 -8.63 7.20
C SER A 145 -18.92 -9.54 6.69
N TYR A 146 -17.68 -9.05 6.60
CA TYR A 146 -16.61 -9.74 5.86
C TYR A 146 -15.32 -9.95 6.65
N GLY A 147 -15.22 -9.45 7.88
CA GLY A 147 -14.00 -9.51 8.69
C GLY A 147 -12.85 -8.64 8.16
N ILE A 148 -13.11 -7.77 7.18
CA ILE A 148 -12.08 -6.98 6.49
C ILE A 148 -12.09 -5.54 7.04
N SER A 149 -10.93 -5.07 7.46
CA SER A 149 -10.72 -3.68 7.85
C SER A 149 -10.18 -2.86 6.69
N ALA A 150 -10.56 -1.59 6.60
CA ALA A 150 -9.99 -0.66 5.63
C ALA A 150 -8.50 -0.39 5.90
N LEU A 151 -7.74 -0.15 4.84
CA LEU A 151 -6.33 0.22 4.92
C LEU A 151 -6.20 1.69 5.35
N THR A 152 -5.33 1.97 6.31
CA THR A 152 -5.13 3.35 6.77
C THR A 152 -4.14 4.07 5.85
N VAL A 153 -4.53 5.24 5.34
CA VAL A 153 -3.64 6.12 4.57
C VAL A 153 -2.65 6.79 5.52
N SER A 154 -1.36 6.78 5.14
CA SER A 154 -0.32 7.54 5.83
C SER A 154 -0.57 9.04 5.64
N ASP A 155 -0.43 9.82 6.70
CA ASP A 155 -0.43 11.28 6.71
C ASP A 155 1.00 11.86 6.72
N THR A 156 1.99 11.01 6.49
CA THR A 156 3.41 11.37 6.43
C THR A 156 4.00 10.96 5.09
N HIS A 157 4.80 11.85 4.50
CA HIS A 157 5.59 11.61 3.29
C HIS A 157 6.48 10.35 3.50
N PRO A 158 6.43 9.35 2.61
CA PRO A 158 7.33 8.20 2.69
C PRO A 158 8.77 8.62 2.41
N VAL A 159 9.75 7.77 2.72
CA VAL A 159 11.17 8.10 2.46
C VAL A 159 11.80 7.15 1.46
N ALA A 160 12.84 7.61 0.75
CA ALA A 160 13.63 6.75 -0.12
C ALA A 160 14.21 5.56 0.68
N GLY A 161 14.24 4.39 0.06
CA GLY A 161 14.62 3.13 0.68
C GLY A 161 13.49 2.40 1.41
N THR A 162 12.32 3.02 1.63
CA THR A 162 11.17 2.36 2.28
C THR A 162 10.80 1.07 1.55
N ALA A 163 10.73 -0.04 2.29
CA ALA A 163 10.30 -1.33 1.77
C ALA A 163 8.77 -1.35 1.63
N ILE A 164 8.30 -1.59 0.41
CA ILE A 164 6.90 -1.48 0.03
C ILE A 164 6.37 -2.74 -0.64
N LYS A 165 5.04 -2.85 -0.66
CA LYS A 165 4.28 -3.87 -1.39
C LYS A 165 3.23 -3.18 -2.26
N VAL A 166 3.22 -3.47 -3.55
CA VAL A 166 2.15 -3.04 -4.45
C VAL A 166 1.15 -4.18 -4.56
N VAL A 167 -0.07 -3.98 -4.04
CA VAL A 167 -1.06 -5.06 -3.88
C VAL A 167 -2.12 -4.98 -4.99
N SER A 168 -1.89 -5.68 -6.10
CA SER A 168 -2.80 -5.64 -7.25
C SER A 168 -4.03 -6.49 -7.06
N GLY A 169 -5.17 -5.80 -6.95
CA GLY A 169 -6.48 -6.40 -6.85
C GLY A 169 -6.95 -7.02 -8.15
N TYR A 170 -6.64 -6.43 -9.31
CA TYR A 170 -7.02 -7.01 -10.61
C TYR A 170 -6.31 -8.33 -10.87
N TRP A 171 -4.97 -8.33 -10.76
CA TRP A 171 -4.13 -9.50 -11.06
C TRP A 171 -4.00 -10.51 -9.92
N LYS A 172 -4.48 -10.19 -8.72
CA LYS A 172 -4.25 -10.98 -7.49
C LYS A 172 -2.77 -11.25 -7.27
N LYS A 173 -1.95 -10.21 -7.44
CA LYS A 173 -0.49 -10.30 -7.32
C LYS A 173 0.05 -9.19 -6.43
N ILE A 174 0.98 -9.55 -5.55
CA ILE A 174 1.71 -8.60 -4.71
C ILE A 174 3.13 -8.48 -5.25
N TYR A 175 3.54 -7.24 -5.57
CA TYR A 175 4.91 -6.91 -5.96
C TYR A 175 5.66 -6.42 -4.73
N SER A 176 6.92 -6.82 -4.58
CA SER A 176 7.75 -6.50 -3.42
C SER A 176 8.97 -5.73 -3.88
N CYS A 177 9.15 -4.51 -3.41
CA CYS A 177 10.23 -3.63 -3.84
C CYS A 177 10.47 -2.50 -2.84
N ASN A 178 11.27 -1.52 -3.23
CA ASN A 178 11.53 -0.33 -2.45
C ASN A 178 11.20 0.93 -3.26
N ILE A 179 10.96 2.02 -2.53
CA ILE A 179 11.00 3.38 -3.08
C ILE A 179 12.47 3.72 -3.36
N ASP A 180 12.79 4.01 -4.62
CA ASP A 180 14.12 4.48 -5.01
C ASP A 180 14.28 5.99 -4.72
N GLY A 181 13.25 6.77 -5.00
CA GLY A 181 13.25 8.21 -4.76
C GLY A 181 11.95 8.85 -5.23
N PHE A 182 12.00 10.17 -5.38
CA PHE A 182 10.85 10.99 -5.75
C PHE A 182 11.18 11.83 -6.97
N VAL A 183 10.23 11.91 -7.91
CA VAL A 183 10.37 12.62 -9.17
C VAL A 183 9.73 13.98 -9.02
N TYR A 184 10.52 15.05 -9.21
CA TYR A 184 10.02 16.41 -9.08
C TYR A 184 8.78 16.67 -9.95
N ARG A 185 8.85 16.30 -11.23
CA ARG A 185 7.71 16.22 -12.15
C ARG A 185 7.77 14.96 -12.98
N LEU A 186 6.74 14.12 -12.89
CA LEU A 186 6.55 12.98 -13.77
C LEU A 186 5.59 13.40 -14.88
N LYS A 187 6.04 13.36 -16.14
CA LYS A 187 5.24 13.79 -17.29
C LYS A 187 4.89 12.61 -18.18
N GLU A 188 3.61 12.47 -18.48
CA GLU A 188 3.07 11.44 -19.35
C GLU A 188 1.98 12.03 -20.26
N GLY A 189 2.19 12.01 -21.57
CA GLY A 189 1.26 12.61 -22.52
C GLY A 189 0.98 14.08 -22.18
N GLY A 190 -0.30 14.38 -21.93
CA GLY A 190 -0.78 15.71 -21.52
C GLY A 190 -0.67 16.01 -20.02
N TRP A 191 -0.40 15.01 -19.18
CA TRP A 191 -0.43 15.15 -17.72
C TRP A 191 0.95 15.38 -17.12
N THR A 192 0.96 16.05 -15.97
CA THR A 192 2.16 16.24 -15.16
C THR A 192 1.79 16.06 -13.70
N TRP A 193 2.43 15.09 -13.07
CA TRP A 193 2.29 14.81 -11.65
C TRP A 193 3.53 15.29 -10.90
N LYS A 194 3.35 15.59 -9.62
CA LYS A 194 4.38 16.19 -8.75
C LYS A 194 4.77 15.20 -7.66
N ASP A 195 6.05 15.19 -7.35
CA ASP A 195 6.62 14.39 -6.26
C ASP A 195 6.32 12.88 -6.37
N SER A 196 6.15 12.37 -7.60
CA SER A 196 5.76 10.98 -7.83
C SER A 196 6.82 10.01 -7.30
N VAL A 197 6.37 8.93 -6.67
CA VAL A 197 7.23 7.86 -6.17
C VAL A 197 7.85 7.13 -7.35
N ARG A 198 9.19 7.04 -7.38
CA ARG A 198 9.92 6.13 -8.26
C ARG A 198 10.22 4.84 -7.52
N TYR A 199 9.92 3.71 -8.14
CA TYR A 199 10.32 2.42 -7.61
C TYR A 199 11.72 2.00 -8.05
N THR A 200 12.32 1.12 -7.26
CA THR A 200 13.39 0.23 -7.75
C THR A 200 12.89 -0.67 -8.89
N SER A 201 13.78 -1.11 -9.76
CA SER A 201 13.45 -1.98 -10.92
C SER A 201 12.83 -3.33 -10.55
N ALA A 202 12.93 -3.76 -9.29
CA ALA A 202 12.25 -4.94 -8.78
C ALA A 202 10.70 -4.81 -8.80
N CYS A 203 10.16 -3.59 -8.77
CA CYS A 203 8.74 -3.34 -8.94
C CYS A 203 8.39 -3.30 -10.43
N ASN A 204 8.21 -4.48 -11.02
CA ASN A 204 7.78 -4.68 -12.40
C ASN A 204 6.25 -4.79 -12.51
N THR A 205 5.56 -3.74 -12.05
CA THR A 205 4.11 -3.61 -12.23
C THR A 205 3.75 -3.48 -13.70
N ILE A 206 2.52 -3.84 -14.06
CA ILE A 206 2.03 -3.93 -15.45
C ILE A 206 0.65 -3.29 -15.56
N GLY A 207 0.17 -3.01 -16.78
CA GLY A 207 -1.21 -2.58 -17.00
C GLY A 207 -2.24 -3.43 -16.22
N GLY A 208 -3.21 -2.79 -15.57
CA GLY A 208 -4.13 -3.43 -14.62
C GLY A 208 -3.72 -3.38 -13.15
N THR A 209 -2.44 -3.10 -12.87
CA THR A 209 -1.98 -2.80 -11.50
C THR A 209 -2.27 -1.35 -11.09
N SER A 210 -2.62 -0.47 -12.01
CA SER A 210 -3.02 0.90 -11.70
C SER A 210 -4.10 0.95 -10.64
N GLY A 211 -3.95 1.86 -9.68
CA GLY A 211 -4.85 2.06 -8.55
C GLY A 211 -4.56 1.14 -7.36
N SER A 212 -3.62 0.20 -7.49
CA SER A 212 -3.23 -0.67 -6.36
C SER A 212 -2.71 0.16 -5.19
N PRO A 213 -3.08 -0.17 -3.94
CA PRO A 213 -2.42 0.45 -2.79
C PRO A 213 -0.95 0.04 -2.77
N VAL A 214 -0.08 1.04 -2.55
CA VAL A 214 1.32 0.85 -2.21
C VAL A 214 1.43 0.91 -0.70
N VAL A 215 1.78 -0.21 -0.08
CA VAL A 215 1.77 -0.39 1.37
C VAL A 215 3.20 -0.40 1.89
N ASP A 216 3.51 0.49 2.84
CA ASP A 216 4.74 0.41 3.61
C ASP A 216 4.70 -0.82 4.52
N THR A 217 5.69 -1.70 4.35
CA THR A 217 5.75 -2.98 5.07
C THR A 217 6.00 -2.81 6.56
N ALA A 218 6.65 -1.74 7.01
CA ALA A 218 6.92 -1.50 8.41
C ALA A 218 5.68 -1.04 9.18
N THR A 219 4.85 -0.21 8.55
CA THR A 219 3.68 0.42 9.19
C THR A 219 2.36 -0.23 8.81
N GLY A 220 2.30 -0.94 7.68
CA GLY A 220 1.06 -1.48 7.11
C GLY A 220 0.13 -0.39 6.56
N LYS A 221 0.59 0.85 6.41
CA LYS A 221 -0.19 1.97 5.89
C LYS A 221 -0.03 2.11 4.38
N VAL A 222 -1.06 2.63 3.72
CA VAL A 222 -0.99 3.04 2.32
C VAL A 222 -0.19 4.34 2.24
N VAL A 223 0.88 4.35 1.46
CA VAL A 223 1.76 5.53 1.27
C VAL A 223 1.60 6.14 -0.11
N ALA A 224 1.23 5.35 -1.11
CA ALA A 224 1.02 5.79 -2.48
C ALA A 224 -0.04 4.93 -3.19
N VAL A 225 -0.41 5.34 -4.40
CA VAL A 225 -1.25 4.58 -5.33
C VAL A 225 -0.43 4.27 -6.58
N ASN A 226 -0.34 2.98 -6.95
CA ASN A 226 0.43 2.56 -8.12
C ASN A 226 -0.14 3.19 -9.39
N ASN A 227 0.70 3.85 -10.19
CA ASN A 227 0.23 4.70 -11.29
C ASN A 227 0.59 4.11 -12.66
N THR A 228 1.82 4.34 -13.11
CA THR A 228 2.27 4.14 -14.50
C THR A 228 3.69 3.58 -14.56
N GLY A 229 4.23 3.35 -15.75
CA GLY A 229 5.62 2.95 -15.99
C GLY A 229 6.07 3.26 -17.40
N ASN A 230 7.37 3.39 -17.61
CA ASN A 230 7.92 3.63 -18.95
C ASN A 230 8.18 2.32 -19.68
N GLU A 231 7.31 1.94 -20.61
CA GLU A 231 7.33 0.62 -21.22
C GLU A 231 8.32 0.51 -22.38
N ASP A 232 8.34 1.50 -23.27
CA ASP A 232 9.00 1.42 -24.59
C ASP A 232 10.24 2.32 -24.70
N GLY A 233 10.62 3.02 -23.64
CA GLY A 233 11.72 3.97 -23.67
C GLY A 233 11.38 5.26 -24.43
N GLN A 234 10.10 5.54 -24.66
CA GLN A 234 9.66 6.79 -25.29
C GLN A 234 9.71 7.95 -24.30
N ARG A 235 9.76 9.17 -24.84
CA ARG A 235 9.92 10.39 -24.05
C ARG A 235 8.57 11.07 -23.80
N CYS A 236 8.04 10.88 -22.60
CA CYS A 236 6.85 11.57 -22.09
C CYS A 236 5.59 11.31 -22.93
N THR A 237 5.48 10.19 -23.61
CA THR A 237 4.25 9.77 -24.31
C THR A 237 3.40 8.92 -23.36
N GLU A 238 2.15 8.62 -23.74
CA GLU A 238 1.32 7.68 -22.98
C GLU A 238 2.01 6.31 -22.84
N ASN A 239 1.86 5.69 -21.67
CA ASN A 239 2.56 4.49 -21.18
C ASN A 239 4.10 4.63 -21.14
N ASN A 240 4.59 5.88 -21.21
CA ASN A 240 6.01 6.19 -21.34
C ASN A 240 6.34 7.50 -20.59
N PRO A 241 6.06 7.58 -19.28
CA PRO A 241 6.36 8.74 -18.47
C PRO A 241 7.85 9.06 -18.48
N CYS A 242 8.18 10.34 -18.37
CA CYS A 242 9.55 10.84 -18.24
C CYS A 242 9.69 11.67 -16.96
N GLU A 243 10.88 11.65 -16.38
CA GLU A 243 11.22 12.50 -15.23
C GLU A 243 11.68 13.86 -15.73
N VAL A 244 11.11 14.93 -15.18
CA VAL A 244 11.55 16.31 -15.43
C VAL A 244 12.04 16.89 -14.11
N ASP A 245 13.33 17.24 -14.05
CA ASP A 245 13.93 17.83 -12.85
C ASP A 245 13.59 19.33 -12.69
N ALA A 246 14.04 19.93 -11.59
CA ALA A 246 13.79 21.34 -11.29
C ALA A 246 14.46 22.31 -12.30
N SER A 247 15.48 21.85 -13.02
CA SER A 247 16.15 22.60 -14.09
C SER A 247 15.52 22.37 -15.47
N GLY A 248 14.53 21.49 -15.57
CA GLY A 248 13.86 21.12 -16.82
C GLY A 248 14.57 20.02 -17.62
N ASN A 249 15.61 19.38 -17.08
CA ASN A 249 16.23 18.24 -17.75
C ASN A 249 15.28 17.05 -17.73
N VAL A 250 15.19 16.36 -18.86
CA VAL A 250 14.32 15.19 -19.02
C VAL A 250 15.14 13.92 -18.97
N THR A 251 14.76 13.00 -18.09
CA THR A 251 15.33 11.65 -18.01
C THR A 251 14.26 10.62 -18.38
N VAL A 252 14.60 9.71 -19.30
CA VAL A 252 13.77 8.56 -19.65
C VAL A 252 14.37 7.33 -18.99
N ARG A 253 13.53 6.54 -18.30
CA ARG A 253 13.93 5.32 -17.60
C ARG A 253 13.07 4.15 -18.02
N GLN A 254 13.41 3.53 -19.15
CA GLN A 254 12.71 2.36 -19.62
C GLN A 254 12.68 1.26 -18.54
N GLY A 255 11.51 0.66 -18.34
CA GLY A 255 11.23 -0.40 -17.37
C GLY A 255 11.05 0.07 -15.92
N ILE A 256 11.13 1.37 -15.64
CA ILE A 256 10.87 1.92 -14.30
C ILE A 256 9.39 2.30 -14.18
N ASN A 257 8.82 1.93 -13.03
CA ASN A 257 7.44 2.14 -12.64
C ASN A 257 7.33 3.18 -11.52
N TYR A 258 6.16 3.81 -11.44
CA TYR A 258 5.90 4.95 -10.57
C TYR A 258 4.55 4.85 -9.85
N ALA A 259 4.41 5.66 -8.81
CA ALA A 259 3.20 5.79 -8.00
C ALA A 259 2.95 7.25 -7.66
N GLU A 260 1.70 7.60 -7.36
CA GLU A 260 1.37 8.91 -6.81
C GLU A 260 1.19 8.86 -5.31
N GLU A 261 1.74 9.85 -4.63
CA GLU A 261 1.72 9.92 -3.18
C GLU A 261 0.32 10.19 -2.63
N THR A 262 0.04 9.70 -1.42
CA THR A 262 -1.29 9.82 -0.80
C THR A 262 -1.29 10.67 0.48
N TYR A 263 -0.12 11.07 0.99
CA TYR A 263 0.00 11.65 2.33
C TYR A 263 -0.60 13.05 2.49
N GLN A 264 -0.81 13.77 1.39
CA GLN A 264 -1.47 15.09 1.40
C GLN A 264 -2.99 14.98 1.46
N ILE A 265 -3.56 13.84 1.08
CA ILE A 265 -5.01 13.62 0.97
C ILE A 265 -5.71 13.73 2.33
N PRO A 266 -5.23 13.13 3.45
CA PRO A 266 -5.91 13.19 4.74
C PRO A 266 -6.27 14.61 5.22
N ALA A 267 -5.42 15.60 4.95
CA ALA A 267 -5.65 16.99 5.36
C ALA A 267 -6.87 17.64 4.65
N CYS A 268 -7.31 17.07 3.52
CA CYS A 268 -8.47 17.52 2.77
C CYS A 268 -9.78 16.88 3.23
N PHE A 269 -9.76 15.99 4.23
CA PHE A 269 -10.94 15.30 4.71
C PHE A 269 -11.21 15.61 6.18
N THR A 270 -12.48 15.88 6.47
CA THR A 270 -12.99 16.21 7.81
C THR A 270 -13.88 15.10 8.35
N THR A 271 -14.42 15.29 9.55
CA THR A 271 -15.34 14.35 10.22
C THR A 271 -16.41 13.79 9.28
N GLY A 272 -16.61 12.47 9.33
CA GLY A 272 -17.56 11.80 8.45
C GLY A 272 -17.02 11.53 7.05
N ASN A 273 -15.69 11.53 6.86
CA ASN A 273 -15.03 11.39 5.56
C ASN A 273 -15.51 12.44 4.54
N LYS A 274 -15.74 13.67 4.98
CA LYS A 274 -16.22 14.75 4.11
C LYS A 274 -15.06 15.54 3.54
N LEU A 275 -14.98 15.58 2.21
CA LEU A 275 -14.01 16.41 1.49
C LEU A 275 -14.24 17.89 1.80
N ASN A 276 -13.17 18.59 2.16
CA ASN A 276 -13.11 20.03 2.28
C ASN A 276 -11.78 20.51 1.67
N LEU A 277 -11.82 20.91 0.40
CA LEU A 277 -10.64 21.44 -0.31
C LEU A 277 -10.16 22.79 0.23
N ASN A 278 -10.93 23.43 1.12
CA ASN A 278 -10.56 24.67 1.80
C ASN A 278 -10.12 24.43 3.24
N ALA A 279 -9.99 23.17 3.69
CA ALA A 279 -9.43 22.86 4.99
C ALA A 279 -7.98 23.34 5.08
N SER A 280 -7.57 23.77 6.28
CA SER A 280 -6.19 24.14 6.54
C SER A 280 -5.26 22.94 6.26
N GLY A 281 -4.22 23.16 5.47
CA GLY A 281 -3.27 22.11 5.07
C GLY A 281 -3.71 21.26 3.88
N CYS A 282 -4.92 21.44 3.34
CA CYS A 282 -5.28 20.80 2.08
C CYS A 282 -4.58 21.49 0.90
N VAL A 283 -3.76 20.73 0.18
CA VAL A 283 -2.98 21.19 -0.97
C VAL A 283 -3.36 20.52 -2.28
N LEU A 284 -4.44 19.72 -2.27
CA LEU A 284 -4.94 19.08 -3.49
C LEU A 284 -5.48 20.12 -4.49
N PRO A 285 -5.35 19.85 -5.81
CA PRO A 285 -5.97 20.67 -6.86
C PRO A 285 -7.45 20.93 -6.61
N LYS A 286 -7.90 22.12 -7.03
CA LYS A 286 -9.28 22.61 -6.87
C LYS A 286 -9.95 22.81 -8.24
N PRO A 287 -11.28 22.66 -8.32
CA PRO A 287 -12.05 23.01 -9.52
C PRO A 287 -11.95 24.50 -9.89
#